data_AF-V9IET9-F1
#
_entry.id   AF-V9IET9-F1
#
_cell.length_a   1.000
_cell.length_b   1.000
_cell.length_c   1.000
_cell.angle_alpha   90.00
_cell.angle_beta   90.00
_cell.angle_gamma   90.00
#
_symmetry.space_group_name_H-M   'P 1'
#
loop_
_entity.id
_entity.type
_entity.pdbx_description
1 polymer ?
#
loop_
_entity_poly.entity_id
_entity_poly.type
_entity_poly.pdbx_seq_one_letter_code
_entity_poly.pdbx_strand_id
1 'polypeptide(L)'
;MKKREEEKPIEENLNRLTIEGETAHGIDEALSVLSSKETEIDRHPEKRVKAAYASFEERMMPIIKEQNPTLRLSQLKQILKKEWMKSPENPLNQKLLLNR
;
A
#
# COMPACT_ATOMS: atom_id res chain seq x y z
N MET A 1 -58.13 -25.88 -33.96
CA MET A 1 -56.75 -26.37 -33.87
C MET A 1 -55.85 -25.17 -33.57
N LYS A 2 -55.36 -25.03 -32.34
CA LYS A 2 -54.61 -23.84 -31.89
C LYS A 2 -53.11 -24.14 -32.09
N LYS A 3 -52.45 -23.43 -33.02
CA LYS A 3 -51.00 -23.54 -33.23
C LYS A 3 -50.32 -23.07 -31.93
N ARG A 4 -49.53 -23.95 -31.33
CA ARG A 4 -48.63 -23.60 -30.22
C ARG A 4 -47.56 -22.70 -30.81
N GLU A 5 -47.44 -21.49 -30.27
CA GLU A 5 -46.36 -20.59 -30.61
C GLU A 5 -45.07 -21.22 -30.08
N GLU A 6 -44.14 -21.45 -31.00
CA GLU A 6 -42.84 -22.04 -30.72
C GLU A 6 -42.03 -20.96 -30.01
N GLU A 7 -41.98 -21.03 -28.67
CA GLU A 7 -41.22 -20.11 -27.84
C GLU A 7 -39.74 -20.21 -28.24
N LYS A 8 -39.25 -19.17 -28.92
CA LYS A 8 -37.83 -19.06 -29.25
C LYS A 8 -37.03 -19.12 -27.95
N PRO A 9 -35.96 -19.92 -27.88
CA PRO A 9 -35.14 -20.02 -26.68
C PRO A 9 -34.59 -18.62 -26.34
N ILE A 10 -34.71 -18.25 -25.07
CA ILE A 10 -34.21 -16.97 -24.55
C ILE A 10 -32.69 -16.97 -24.76
N GLU A 11 -32.16 -15.96 -25.45
CA GLU A 11 -30.70 -15.82 -25.60
C GLU A 11 -30.07 -15.49 -24.24
N GLU A 12 -29.04 -16.25 -23.88
CA GLU A 12 -28.37 -16.08 -22.60
C GLU A 12 -27.71 -14.70 -22.51
N ASN A 13 -27.91 -14.05 -21.38
CA ASN A 13 -27.28 -12.77 -21.10
C ASN A 13 -25.81 -12.99 -20.72
N LEU A 14 -24.91 -12.83 -21.69
CA LEU A 14 -23.45 -12.98 -21.53
C LEU A 14 -22.83 -12.02 -20.51
N ASN A 15 -23.54 -10.96 -20.08
CA ASN A 15 -23.09 -10.05 -19.02
C ASN A 15 -23.41 -10.53 -17.60
N ARG A 16 -24.05 -11.69 -17.43
CA ARG A 16 -24.20 -12.33 -16.12
C ARG A 16 -22.97 -13.20 -15.87
N LEU A 17 -21.93 -12.58 -15.30
CA LEU A 17 -20.81 -13.32 -14.72
C LEU A 17 -21.29 -14.01 -13.44
N THR A 18 -21.83 -15.22 -13.56
CA THR A 18 -21.91 -16.15 -12.41
C THR A 18 -20.49 -16.59 -12.12
N ILE A 19 -19.83 -15.88 -11.19
CA ILE A 19 -18.56 -16.33 -10.62
C ILE A 19 -18.90 -17.57 -9.78
N GLU A 20 -18.79 -18.75 -10.38
CA GLU A 20 -18.90 -20.01 -9.67
C GLU A 20 -17.69 -20.13 -8.74
N GLY A 21 -17.90 -19.97 -7.43
CA GLY A 21 -16.91 -20.47 -6.47
C GLY A 21 -16.83 -19.81 -5.11
N GLU A 22 -17.36 -18.61 -4.88
CA GLU A 22 -17.11 -17.92 -3.60
C GLU A 22 -18.38 -17.22 -3.09
N THR A 23 -19.28 -18.01 -2.50
CA THR A 23 -20.37 -17.46 -1.68
C THR A 23 -19.80 -16.99 -0.36
N ALA A 24 -19.52 -15.69 -0.24
CA ALA A 24 -19.19 -15.09 1.02
C ALA A 24 -20.46 -14.82 1.85
N HIS A 25 -20.62 -15.46 3.01
CA HIS A 25 -21.73 -15.19 3.92
C HIS A 25 -21.31 -14.18 5.00
N GLY A 26 -21.02 -12.95 4.56
CA GLY A 26 -20.63 -11.86 5.45
C GLY A 26 -19.75 -10.83 4.75
N ILE A 27 -19.74 -9.60 5.28
CA ILE A 27 -18.97 -8.47 4.71
C ILE A 27 -17.46 -8.80 4.68
N ASP A 28 -16.96 -9.42 5.75
CA ASP A 28 -15.54 -9.74 5.91
C ASP A 28 -15.06 -10.80 4.91
N GLU A 29 -15.86 -11.84 4.72
CA GLU A 29 -15.56 -12.93 3.78
C GLU A 29 -15.64 -12.43 2.33
N ALA A 30 -16.58 -11.51 2.03
CA ALA A 30 -16.73 -10.92 0.70
C ALA A 30 -15.54 -10.01 0.35
N LEU A 31 -14.97 -9.32 1.33
CA LEU A 31 -13.74 -8.54 1.16
C LEU A 31 -12.53 -9.45 0.90
N SER A 32 -12.47 -10.62 1.54
CA SER A 32 -11.35 -11.56 1.37
C SER A 32 -11.33 -12.19 -0.02
N VAL A 33 -12.49 -12.66 -0.49
CA VAL A 33 -12.76 -13.22 -1.83
C VAL A 33 -12.42 -12.22 -2.95
N LEU A 34 -12.83 -10.95 -2.78
CA LEU A 34 -12.53 -9.89 -3.75
C LEU A 34 -11.06 -9.44 -3.70
N SER A 35 -10.36 -9.69 -2.60
CA SER A 35 -8.92 -9.41 -2.45
C SER A 35 -8.08 -10.45 -3.20
N SER A 36 -8.30 -10.52 -4.51
CA SER A 36 -7.46 -11.25 -5.45
C SER A 36 -6.05 -10.69 -5.39
N LYS A 37 -5.14 -11.37 -4.67
CA LYS A 37 -3.70 -11.61 -4.95
C LYS A 37 -2.90 -10.57 -5.78
N GLU A 38 -3.28 -9.30 -5.78
CA GLU A 38 -2.46 -8.20 -6.23
C GLU A 38 -1.64 -7.85 -5.01
N THR A 39 -0.46 -8.50 -4.95
CA THR A 39 0.75 -8.06 -4.27
C THR A 39 0.56 -6.84 -3.38
N GLU A 40 0.97 -6.96 -2.12
CA GLU A 40 1.31 -5.92 -1.14
C GLU A 40 2.15 -4.76 -1.72
N ILE A 41 1.66 -4.12 -2.77
CA ILE A 41 2.13 -2.87 -3.30
C ILE A 41 1.51 -1.89 -2.31
N ASP A 42 2.24 -1.67 -1.23
CA ASP A 42 1.94 -0.63 -0.27
C ASP A 42 1.92 0.71 -1.05
N ARG A 43 0.71 1.02 -1.51
CA ARG A 43 0.35 2.20 -2.30
C ARG A 43 0.49 3.48 -1.48
N HIS A 44 0.87 3.39 -0.19
CA HIS A 44 1.05 4.54 0.68
C HIS A 44 2.52 4.94 0.72
N PRO A 45 2.95 5.91 -0.12
CA PRO A 45 4.28 6.49 0.03
C PRO A 45 4.51 7.02 1.45
N GLU A 46 3.46 7.48 2.13
CA GLU A 46 3.51 7.94 3.53
C GLU A 46 3.87 6.82 4.51
N LYS A 47 3.35 5.60 4.35
CA LYS A 47 3.69 4.46 5.23
C LYS A 47 5.13 4.00 5.00
N ARG A 48 5.58 3.95 3.75
CA ARG A 48 6.99 3.64 3.42
C ARG A 48 7.96 4.67 3.99
N VAL A 49 7.64 5.96 3.90
CA VAL A 49 8.45 7.03 4.49
C VAL A 49 8.52 6.88 6.02
N LYS A 50 7.41 6.57 6.68
CA LYS A 50 7.37 6.39 8.14
C LYS A 50 8.18 5.17 8.60
N ALA A 51 8.05 4.04 7.92
CA ALA A 51 8.79 2.81 8.23
C ALA A 51 10.31 2.99 8.00
N ALA A 52 10.68 3.61 6.89
CA ALA A 52 12.07 3.88 6.56
C ALA A 52 12.68 4.91 7.54
N TYR A 53 11.93 5.96 7.92
CA TYR A 53 12.36 6.92 8.93
C TYR A 53 12.58 6.27 10.30
N ALA A 54 11.69 5.39 10.75
CA ALA A 54 11.85 4.68 12.02
C ALA A 54 13.12 3.81 12.03
N SER A 55 13.36 3.08 10.94
CA SER A 55 14.56 2.24 10.78
C SER A 55 15.87 3.05 10.73
N PHE A 56 15.79 4.28 10.22
CA PHE A 56 16.91 5.22 10.21
C PHE A 56 17.12 5.86 11.58
N GLU A 57 16.04 6.24 12.26
CA GLU A 57 16.08 6.83 13.60
C GLU A 57 16.76 5.90 14.60
N GLU A 58 16.42 4.62 14.62
CA GLU A 58 17.01 3.65 15.55
C GLU A 58 18.53 3.50 15.36
N ARG A 59 19.00 3.46 14.10
CA ARG A 59 20.42 3.32 13.77
C ARG A 59 21.21 4.61 14.01
N MET A 60 20.64 5.76 13.67
CA MET A 60 21.36 7.03 13.65
C MET A 60 21.28 7.80 14.98
N MET A 61 20.24 7.58 15.80
CA MET A 61 20.11 8.19 17.13
C MET A 61 21.30 7.97 18.07
N PRO A 62 21.88 6.76 18.24
CA PRO A 62 23.05 6.58 19.10
C PRO A 62 24.28 7.31 18.54
N ILE A 63 24.46 7.32 17.22
CA ILE A 63 25.59 8.00 16.55
C ILE A 63 25.51 9.52 16.77
N ILE A 64 24.33 10.11 16.57
CA ILE A 64 24.11 11.55 16.75
C ILE A 64 24.28 11.96 18.22
N LYS A 65 23.88 11.10 19.17
CA LYS A 65 24.10 11.31 20.61
C LYS A 65 25.58 11.27 20.98
N GLU A 66 26.34 10.34 20.41
CA GLU A 66 27.79 10.23 20.66
C GLU A 66 28.55 11.41 20.05
N GLN A 67 28.18 11.85 18.84
CA GLN A 67 28.78 13.00 18.20
C GLN A 67 28.43 14.33 18.90
N ASN A 68 27.25 14.43 19.52
CA ASN A 68 26.75 15.67 20.10
C ASN A 68 26.12 15.45 21.50
N PRO A 69 26.90 15.02 22.51
CA PRO A 69 26.37 14.67 23.82
C PRO A 69 25.84 15.87 24.63
N THR A 70 26.21 17.10 24.25
CA THR A 70 25.79 18.34 24.92
C THR A 70 24.45 18.88 24.42
N LEU A 71 23.93 18.36 23.30
CA LEU A 71 22.71 18.87 22.69
C LEU A 71 21.46 18.25 23.31
N ARG A 72 20.40 19.07 23.38
CA ARG A 72 19.09 18.60 23.87
C ARG A 72 18.43 17.67 22.85
N LEU A 73 17.53 16.81 23.33
CA LEU A 73 16.80 15.85 22.48
C LEU A 73 16.09 16.51 21.29
N SER A 74 15.56 17.73 21.46
CA SER A 74 14.93 18.47 20.36
C SER A 74 15.93 18.83 19.25
N GLN A 75 17.15 19.21 19.62
CA GLN A 75 18.23 19.55 18.68
C GLN A 75 18.76 18.30 17.98
N LEU A 76 18.94 17.19 18.72
CA LEU A 76 19.33 15.90 18.13
C LEU A 76 18.29 15.44 17.10
N LYS A 77 16.99 15.56 17.39
CA LYS A 77 15.91 15.25 16.43
C LYS A 77 15.93 16.17 15.21
N GLN A 78 16.28 17.44 15.36
CA GLN A 78 16.44 18.35 14.22
C GLN A 78 17.60 17.93 13.31
N ILE A 79 18.73 17.51 13.89
CA ILE A 79 19.89 17.00 13.13
C ILE A 79 19.51 15.70 12.42
N LEU A 80 18.88 14.77 13.13
CA LEU A 80 18.38 13.52 12.58
C LEU A 80 17.44 13.76 11.38
N LYS A 81 16.50 14.70 11.50
CA LYS A 81 15.58 15.05 10.41
C LYS A 81 16.32 15.64 9.20
N LYS A 82 17.37 16.45 9.42
CA LYS A 82 18.20 16.99 8.34
C LYS A 82 18.96 15.88 7.61
N GLU A 83 19.56 14.95 8.35
CA GLU A 83 20.25 13.80 7.77
C GLU A 83 19.28 12.88 7.03
N TRP A 84 18.08 12.67 7.57
CA TRP A 84 17.02 11.93 6.89
C TRP A 84 16.62 12.56 5.55
N MET A 85 16.45 13.88 5.50
CA MET A 85 16.11 14.58 4.26
C MET A 85 17.19 14.43 3.17
N LYS A 86 18.47 14.30 3.57
CA LYS A 86 19.58 14.05 2.65
C LYS A 86 19.80 12.58 2.33
N SER A 87 19.33 11.67 3.18
CA SER A 87 19.58 10.24 3.06
C SER A 87 18.97 9.68 1.77
N PRO A 88 19.69 8.79 1.05
CA PRO A 88 19.13 8.08 -0.10
C PRO A 88 18.01 7.09 0.30
N GLU A 89 17.91 6.75 1.59
CA GLU A 89 16.86 5.88 2.13
C GLU A 89 15.49 6.56 2.22
N ASN A 90 15.44 7.88 2.02
CA ASN A 90 14.18 8.61 1.94
C ASN A 90 13.52 8.37 0.56
N PRO A 91 12.36 7.67 0.51
CA PRO A 91 11.68 7.39 -0.76
C PRO A 91 11.30 8.64 -1.57
N LEU A 92 11.25 9.81 -0.92
CA LEU A 92 11.03 11.09 -1.59
C LEU A 92 12.21 11.48 -2.51
N ASN A 93 13.44 11.12 -2.13
CA ASN A 93 14.65 11.38 -2.93
C ASN A 93 14.75 10.44 -4.14
N GLN A 94 14.18 9.24 -4.05
CA GLN A 94 14.17 8.28 -5.16
C GLN A 94 13.34 8.78 -6.36
N LYS A 95 12.24 9.52 -6.12
CA LYS A 95 11.45 10.16 -7.20
C LYS A 95 12.22 11.25 -7.94
N LEU A 96 13.13 11.95 -7.26
CA LEU A 96 13.97 12.99 -7.88
C LEU A 96 15.02 12.38 -8.82
N LEU A 97 15.53 11.18 -8.51
CA LEU A 97 16.54 10.49 -9.32
C LEU A 97 15.96 9.81 -10.57
N LEU A 98 14.67 9.44 -10.56
CA LEU A 98 14.01 8.80 -11.71
C LEU A 98 13.63 9.79 -12.84
N ASN A 99 13.71 11.09 -12.58
CA ASN A 99 13.26 12.15 -13.50
C ASN A 99 14.43 12.94 -14.12
N ARG A 100 15.64 12.40 -14.11
CA ARG A 100 16.86 13.05 -14.61
C ARG A 100 17.46 12.28 -15.78
#